data_AF-A0A1H9G4A3-F1
#
_entry.id   AF-A0A1H9G4A3-F1
#
_cell.length_a   1.000
_cell.length_b   1.000
_cell.length_c   1.000
_cell.angle_alpha   90.00
_cell.angle_beta   90.00
_cell.angle_gamma   90.00
#
_symmetry.space_group_name_H-M   'P 1'
#
loop_
_entity.id
_entity.type
_entity.pdbx_description
1 polymer ?
#
loop_
_entity_poly.entity_id
_entity_poly.type
_entity_poly.pdbx_seq_one_letter_code
_entity_poly.pdbx_strand_id
1 'polypeptide(L)'
;MYSFAFPNGLYVPYQITELLKYFRILRLFNNKINLYSFEEICDNRVIISQSIDKNKFSSDENFKQQIFYRFCLAKITNSIYPCTSHEIVEDIETSTNNYSISKDRLQYMFDKMDELKLRSYKYSDFYDAMYW
;
A
#
# COMPACT_ATOMS: atom_id res chain seq x y z
N MET A 1 -16.45 -3.30 11.25
CA MET A 1 -15.38 -3.39 12.27
C MET A 1 -14.04 -3.26 11.55
N TYR A 2 -13.21 -2.29 11.95
CA TYR A 2 -12.29 -1.58 11.06
C TYR A 2 -10.91 -2.23 10.88
N SER A 3 -10.15 -1.74 9.90
CA SER A 3 -8.69 -1.91 9.84
C SER A 3 -7.99 -0.93 10.79
N PHE A 4 -6.90 -1.33 11.44
CA PHE A 4 -6.08 -0.45 12.28
C PHE A 4 -4.72 -0.19 11.62
N ALA A 5 -4.22 1.04 11.66
CA ALA A 5 -2.87 1.36 11.22
C ALA A 5 -1.98 1.71 12.41
N PHE A 6 -0.80 1.09 12.48
CA PHE A 6 0.17 1.42 13.52
C PHE A 6 0.76 2.82 13.29
N PRO A 7 0.70 3.71 14.30
CA PRO A 7 1.37 5.01 14.21
C PRO A 7 2.86 4.82 13.94
N ASN A 8 3.38 5.53 12.92
CA ASN A 8 4.78 5.47 12.50
C ASN A 8 5.30 4.06 12.14
N GLY A 9 4.42 3.06 11.96
CA GLY A 9 4.82 1.67 11.73
C GLY A 9 5.56 1.03 12.91
N LEU A 10 5.57 1.64 14.09
CA LEU A 10 6.23 1.12 15.28
C LEU A 10 5.30 0.13 16.00
N TYR A 11 5.81 -1.07 16.27
CA TYR A 11 5.07 -2.09 16.99
C TYR A 11 6.00 -3.01 17.78
N VAL A 12 5.45 -3.60 18.85
CA VAL A 12 6.01 -4.75 19.55
C VAL A 12 5.17 -5.98 19.18
N PRO A 13 5.76 -7.17 18.96
CA PRO A 13 5.03 -8.33 18.44
C PRO A 13 3.72 -8.67 19.18
N TYR A 14 3.66 -8.53 20.52
CA TYR A 14 2.45 -8.83 21.29
C TYR A 14 1.26 -7.93 20.91
N GLN A 15 1.51 -6.70 20.44
CA GLN A 15 0.46 -5.75 20.05
C GLN A 15 -0.31 -6.22 18.82
N ILE A 16 0.34 -6.94 17.90
CA ILE A 16 -0.33 -7.54 16.74
C ILE A 16 -1.37 -8.56 17.23
N THR A 17 -0.96 -9.49 18.08
CA THR A 17 -1.85 -10.52 18.65
C THR A 17 -3.02 -9.89 19.41
N GLU A 18 -2.77 -8.84 20.19
CA GLU A 18 -3.83 -8.18 20.96
C GLU A 18 -4.79 -7.41 20.05
N LEU A 19 -4.27 -6.61 19.11
CA LEU A 19 -5.11 -5.80 18.21
C LEU A 19 -5.94 -6.65 17.25
N LEU A 20 -5.45 -7.83 16.84
CA LEU A 20 -6.21 -8.78 16.01
C LEU A 20 -7.45 -9.34 16.72
N LYS A 21 -7.60 -9.18 18.04
CA LYS A 21 -8.86 -9.51 18.74
C LYS A 21 -9.97 -8.51 18.46
N TYR A 22 -9.64 -7.28 18.07
CA TYR A 22 -10.58 -6.17 17.90
C TYR A 22 -10.69 -5.68 16.46
N PHE A 23 -9.62 -5.81 15.67
CA PHE A 23 -9.54 -5.31 14.30
C PHE A 23 -9.39 -6.44 13.30
N ARG A 24 -10.06 -6.32 12.15
CA ARG A 24 -10.07 -7.38 11.14
C ARG A 24 -8.76 -7.45 10.35
N ILE A 25 -8.18 -6.30 10.07
CA ILE A 25 -6.89 -6.14 9.36
C ILE A 25 -6.02 -5.15 10.15
N LEU A 26 -4.74 -5.47 10.31
CA LEU A 26 -3.73 -4.54 10.79
C LEU A 26 -2.86 -4.07 9.64
N ARG A 27 -2.54 -2.77 9.64
CA ARG A 27 -1.78 -2.10 8.59
C ARG A 27 -0.49 -1.57 9.18
N LEU A 28 0.61 -2.02 8.59
CA LEU A 28 1.96 -1.62 8.95
C LEU A 28 2.65 -0.98 7.75
N PHE A 29 3.84 -0.48 8.03
CA PHE A 29 4.62 0.29 7.12
C PHE A 29 6.09 -0.16 7.14
N ASN A 30 6.70 -0.37 5.97
CA ASN A 30 8.15 -0.51 5.86
C ASN A 30 8.66 0.03 4.51
N ASN A 31 9.99 0.05 4.33
CA ASN A 31 10.61 0.52 3.08
C ASN A 31 10.78 -0.60 2.02
N LYS A 32 10.39 -1.84 2.33
CA LYS A 32 10.57 -2.99 1.43
C LYS A 32 9.33 -3.19 0.56
N ILE A 33 9.52 -3.76 -0.63
CA ILE A 33 8.40 -4.24 -1.43
C ILE A 33 7.89 -5.53 -0.76
N ASN A 34 6.63 -5.53 -0.36
CA ASN A 34 5.93 -6.74 0.08
C ASN A 34 4.85 -7.02 -0.96
N LEU A 35 4.70 -8.30 -1.32
CA LEU A 35 3.68 -8.79 -2.22
C LEU A 35 2.94 -9.89 -1.48
N TYR A 36 1.63 -9.93 -1.63
CA TYR A 36 0.79 -10.89 -0.93
C TYR A 36 -0.13 -11.60 -1.93
N SER A 37 -0.41 -12.88 -1.70
CA SER A 37 -1.61 -13.46 -2.28
C SER A 37 -2.86 -12.94 -1.56
N PHE A 38 -4.04 -13.13 -2.16
CA PHE A 38 -5.29 -12.76 -1.49
C PHE A 38 -5.51 -13.59 -0.21
N GLU A 39 -5.21 -14.89 -0.29
CA GLU A 39 -5.28 -15.85 0.81
C GLU A 39 -4.33 -15.47 1.94
N GLU A 40 -3.09 -15.08 1.61
CA GLU A 40 -2.10 -14.68 2.61
C GLU A 40 -2.58 -13.48 3.45
N ILE A 41 -3.26 -12.51 2.83
CA ILE A 41 -3.86 -11.38 3.55
C ILE A 41 -5.00 -11.85 4.46
N CYS A 42 -5.84 -12.77 3.99
CA CYS A 42 -6.95 -13.32 4.77
C CYS A 42 -6.45 -14.12 5.98
N ASP A 43 -5.39 -14.92 5.81
CA ASP A 43 -4.83 -15.75 6.87
C ASP A 43 -4.07 -14.91 7.90
N ASN A 44 -3.14 -14.07 7.43
CA ASN A 44 -2.26 -13.30 8.32
C ASN A 44 -2.97 -12.09 8.93
N ARG A 45 -3.99 -11.55 8.25
CA ARG A 45 -4.75 -10.36 8.65
C ARG A 45 -3.88 -9.12 8.87
N VAL A 46 -2.68 -9.13 8.29
CA VAL A 46 -1.63 -8.14 8.48
C VAL A 46 -1.09 -7.75 7.12
N ILE A 47 -1.12 -6.46 6.82
CA ILE A 47 -0.64 -5.90 5.55
C ILE A 47 0.47 -4.90 5.85
N ILE A 48 1.66 -5.13 5.30
CA ILE A 48 2.78 -4.20 5.40
C ILE A 48 2.93 -3.45 4.08
N SER A 49 2.49 -2.20 4.08
CA SER A 49 2.53 -1.32 2.91
C SER A 49 3.90 -0.65 2.73
N GLN A 50 4.26 -0.36 1.47
CA GLN A 50 5.42 0.46 1.13
C GLN A 50 5.02 1.93 0.90
N SER A 51 5.85 2.90 1.32
CA SER A 51 5.56 4.32 1.07
C SER A 51 5.78 4.63 -0.40
N ILE A 52 4.87 5.44 -0.93
CA ILE A 52 4.96 6.07 -2.24
C ILE A 52 5.07 7.59 -2.13
N ASP A 53 5.49 8.10 -0.97
CA ASP A 53 5.68 9.53 -0.72
C ASP A 53 6.89 10.10 -1.47
N LYS A 54 6.90 11.43 -1.65
CA LYS A 54 7.95 12.24 -2.27
C LYS A 54 9.35 11.82 -1.84
N ASN A 55 9.58 11.68 -0.53
CA ASN A 55 10.89 11.37 0.02
C ASN A 55 11.44 9.97 -0.30
N LYS A 56 10.65 9.12 -0.98
CA LYS A 56 11.07 7.77 -1.38
C LYS A 56 11.65 7.70 -2.80
N PHE A 57 11.60 8.79 -3.55
CA PHE A 57 12.03 8.82 -4.96
C PHE A 57 12.92 10.01 -5.23
N SER A 58 13.96 9.83 -6.03
CA SER A 58 14.91 10.89 -6.38
C SER A 58 14.39 11.85 -7.44
N SER A 59 13.41 11.43 -8.23
CA SER A 59 12.80 12.22 -9.31
C SER A 59 11.44 11.64 -9.70
N ASP A 60 10.69 12.36 -10.53
CA ASP A 60 9.43 11.86 -11.09
C ASP A 60 9.64 10.66 -12.03
N GLU A 61 10.71 10.67 -12.82
CA GLU A 61 11.07 9.53 -13.66
C GLU A 61 11.42 8.29 -12.82
N ASN A 62 12.15 8.49 -11.71
CA ASN A 62 12.44 7.41 -10.77
C ASN A 62 11.15 6.84 -10.15
N PHE A 63 10.19 7.71 -9.80
CA PHE A 63 8.86 7.27 -9.34
C PHE A 63 8.16 6.41 -10.39
N LYS A 64 8.03 6.92 -11.62
CA LYS A 64 7.34 6.23 -12.72
C LYS A 64 7.95 4.85 -12.98
N GLN A 65 9.26 4.79 -13.15
CA GLN A 65 9.98 3.53 -13.39
C GLN A 65 9.78 2.52 -12.26
N GLN A 66 9.91 2.96 -11.00
CA GLN A 66 9.79 2.09 -9.83
C GLN A 66 8.38 1.55 -9.63
N ILE A 67 7.36 2.40 -9.77
CA ILE A 67 5.95 2.01 -9.67
C ILE A 67 5.59 1.04 -10.79
N PHE A 68 5.98 1.35 -12.04
CA PHE A 68 5.74 0.46 -13.16
C PHE A 68 6.36 -0.92 -12.93
N TYR A 69 7.61 -0.96 -12.47
CA TYR A 69 8.28 -2.22 -12.13
C TYR A 69 7.52 -3.02 -11.05
N ARG A 70 7.07 -2.35 -9.98
CA ARG A 70 6.30 -3.00 -8.89
C ARG A 70 4.96 -3.54 -9.36
N PHE A 71 4.26 -2.81 -10.23
CA PHE A 71 3.02 -3.26 -10.85
C PHE A 71 3.24 -4.44 -11.80
N CYS A 72 4.30 -4.44 -12.59
CA CYS A 72 4.70 -5.59 -13.40
C CYS A 72 4.98 -6.83 -12.53
N LEU A 73 5.70 -6.67 -11.41
CA LEU A 73 5.92 -7.76 -10.45
C LEU A 73 4.58 -8.31 -9.93
N ALA A 74 3.72 -7.44 -9.40
CA ALA A 74 2.40 -7.83 -8.90
C ALA A 74 1.56 -8.56 -9.97
N LYS A 75 1.63 -8.11 -11.24
CA LYS A 75 0.94 -8.76 -12.35
C LYS A 75 1.47 -10.16 -12.63
N ILE A 76 2.80 -10.29 -12.76
CA ILE A 76 3.46 -11.54 -13.14
C ILE A 76 3.30 -12.59 -12.04
N THR A 77 3.38 -12.18 -10.78
CA THR A 77 3.24 -13.09 -9.63
C THR A 77 1.79 -13.27 -9.19
N ASN A 78 0.81 -12.64 -9.87
CA ASN A 78 -0.59 -12.60 -9.47
C ASN A 78 -0.77 -12.22 -7.99
N SER A 79 -0.03 -11.21 -7.55
CA SER A 79 0.02 -10.77 -6.15
C SER A 79 -0.51 -9.35 -6.00
N ILE A 80 -0.77 -8.97 -4.75
CA ILE A 80 -1.24 -7.65 -4.35
C ILE A 80 -0.05 -6.85 -3.83
N TYR A 81 0.16 -5.67 -4.39
CA TYR A 81 1.15 -4.69 -3.93
C TYR A 81 0.48 -3.59 -3.09
N PRO A 82 0.55 -3.65 -1.75
CA PRO A 82 0.05 -2.60 -0.89
C PRO A 82 1.01 -1.42 -0.81
N CYS A 83 0.49 -0.21 -1.02
CA CYS A 83 1.23 1.02 -0.86
C CYS A 83 0.44 2.07 -0.08
N THR A 84 1.15 3.04 0.49
CA THR A 84 0.57 4.11 1.32
C THR A 84 1.24 5.45 1.01
N SER A 85 0.45 6.51 0.98
CA SER A 85 0.92 7.90 1.11
C SER A 85 0.16 8.58 2.24
N HIS A 86 0.73 9.64 2.83
CA HIS A 86 0.12 10.33 3.96
C HIS A 86 -0.76 11.50 3.52
N GLU A 87 -0.34 12.24 2.50
CA GLU A 87 -1.07 13.38 1.96
C GLU A 87 -1.09 13.40 0.44
N ILE A 88 -2.17 13.91 -0.13
CA ILE A 88 -2.28 14.16 -1.56
C ILE A 88 -2.13 15.67 -1.78
N VAL A 89 -1.18 16.05 -2.63
CA VAL A 89 -0.91 17.45 -3.00
C VAL A 89 -1.19 17.68 -4.48
N GLU A 90 -1.41 18.93 -4.89
CA GLU A 90 -1.56 19.27 -6.30
C GLU A 90 -0.25 19.02 -7.06
N ASP A 91 0.83 19.61 -6.59
CA ASP A 91 2.15 19.56 -7.21
C ASP A 91 3.23 19.17 -6.19
N ILE A 92 4.09 18.22 -6.60
CA ILE A 92 5.15 17.66 -5.77
C ILE A 92 6.33 18.62 -5.63
N GLU A 93 6.59 19.48 -6.62
CA GLU A 93 7.76 20.37 -6.66
C GLU A 93 7.58 21.54 -5.70
N THR A 94 6.38 22.12 -5.67
CA THR A 94 6.00 23.24 -4.80
C THR A 94 5.62 22.81 -3.38
N SER A 95 5.38 21.52 -3.15
CA SER A 95 5.07 20.99 -1.81
C SER A 95 6.29 20.96 -0.89
N THR A 96 6.15 21.58 0.29
CA THR A 96 7.10 21.47 1.41
C THR A 96 6.95 20.16 2.18
N ASN A 97 5.86 19.41 1.96
CA ASN A 97 5.61 18.15 2.66
C ASN A 97 6.28 16.97 1.94
N ASN A 98 7.28 16.39 2.60
CA ASN A 98 8.02 15.23 2.13
C ASN A 98 7.25 13.90 2.23
N TYR A 99 6.14 13.86 2.98
CA TYR A 99 5.25 12.70 3.16
C TYR A 99 3.99 12.86 2.31
N SER A 100 4.15 13.18 1.03
CA SER A 100 3.03 13.42 0.12
C SER A 100 3.21 12.77 -1.24
N ILE A 101 2.11 12.57 -1.96
CA ILE A 101 2.07 12.19 -3.38
C ILE A 101 1.29 13.26 -4.16
N SER A 102 1.70 13.57 -5.38
CA SER A 102 0.96 14.49 -6.24
C SER A 102 -0.19 13.80 -6.95
N LYS A 103 -1.18 14.58 -7.39
CA LYS A 103 -2.27 14.07 -8.24
C LYS A 103 -1.76 13.44 -9.53
N ASP A 104 -0.76 14.05 -10.18
CA ASP A 104 -0.19 13.52 -11.43
C ASP A 104 0.45 12.13 -11.23
N ARG A 105 1.12 11.93 -10.09
CA ARG A 105 1.68 10.62 -9.72
C ARG A 105 0.60 9.58 -9.44
N LEU A 106 -0.47 9.97 -8.78
CA LEU A 106 -1.64 9.09 -8.58
C LEU A 106 -2.32 8.75 -9.91
N GLN A 107 -2.51 9.73 -10.79
CA GLN A 107 -3.08 9.51 -12.12
C GLN A 107 -2.23 8.52 -12.91
N TYR A 108 -0.92 8.72 -12.93
CA TYR A 108 0.02 7.77 -13.55
C TYR A 108 -0.14 6.35 -12.99
N MET A 109 -0.31 6.21 -11.66
CA MET A 109 -0.57 4.90 -11.06
C MET A 109 -1.85 4.28 -11.59
N PHE A 110 -2.96 5.02 -11.62
CA PHE A 110 -4.24 4.49 -12.13
C PHE A 110 -4.15 4.10 -13.61
N ASP A 111 -3.53 4.92 -14.45
CA ASP A 111 -3.34 4.62 -15.87
C ASP A 111 -2.56 3.31 -16.06
N LYS A 112 -1.50 3.10 -15.27
CA LYS A 112 -0.70 1.86 -15.32
C LYS A 112 -1.42 0.65 -14.72
N MET A 113 -2.27 0.85 -13.72
CA MET A 113 -3.12 -0.23 -13.22
C MET A 113 -4.10 -0.70 -14.30
N ASP A 114 -4.72 0.23 -15.03
CA ASP A 114 -5.66 -0.07 -16.10
C ASP A 114 -4.95 -0.74 -17.30
N GLU A 115 -3.81 -0.20 -17.74
CA GLU A 115 -2.99 -0.77 -18.81
C GLU A 115 -2.60 -2.23 -18.51
N LEU A 116 -2.18 -2.52 -17.27
CA LEU A 116 -1.78 -3.85 -16.83
C LEU A 116 -2.97 -4.73 -16.40
N LYS A 117 -4.20 -4.19 -16.42
CA LYS A 117 -5.42 -4.85 -15.93
C LYS A 117 -5.22 -5.39 -14.51
N LEU A 118 -4.72 -4.54 -13.62
CA LEU A 118 -4.56 -4.84 -12.20
C LEU A 118 -5.87 -4.53 -11.47
N ARG A 119 -6.20 -5.38 -10.49
CA ARG A 119 -7.36 -5.17 -9.63
C ARG A 119 -6.96 -4.37 -8.39
N SER A 120 -7.70 -3.31 -8.10
CA SER A 120 -7.63 -2.63 -6.79
C SER A 120 -8.48 -3.35 -5.77
N TYR A 121 -8.07 -3.32 -4.50
CA TYR A 121 -8.81 -3.88 -3.38
C TYR A 121 -9.03 -2.84 -2.29
N LYS A 122 -10.21 -2.88 -1.69
CA LYS A 122 -10.49 -2.25 -0.40
C LYS A 122 -10.11 -3.23 0.70
N TYR A 123 -9.78 -2.72 1.89
CA TYR A 123 -9.59 -3.62 3.06
C TYR A 123 -10.83 -4.46 3.38
N SER A 124 -12.00 -4.02 2.94
CA SER A 124 -13.26 -4.76 3.03
C SER A 124 -13.29 -6.04 2.25
N ASP A 125 -12.64 -6.06 1.10
CA ASP A 125 -12.71 -7.21 0.20
C ASP A 125 -12.09 -8.45 0.86
N PHE A 126 -11.04 -8.27 1.66
CA PHE A 126 -10.40 -9.34 2.43
C PHE A 126 -11.24 -9.77 3.61
N TYR A 127 -11.78 -8.81 4.37
CA TYR A 127 -12.54 -9.18 5.54
C TYR A 127 -13.87 -9.82 5.22
N ASP A 128 -14.49 -9.46 4.10
CA ASP A 128 -15.75 -10.09 3.71
C ASP A 128 -15.45 -11.53 3.29
N ALA A 129 -14.36 -11.80 2.57
CA ALA A 129 -13.97 -13.15 2.18
C ALA A 129 -13.66 -14.09 3.36
N MET A 130 -13.21 -13.58 4.52
CA MET A 130 -12.90 -14.41 5.70
C MET A 130 -14.13 -15.01 6.41
N TYR A 131 -15.33 -14.46 6.18
CA TYR A 131 -16.55 -14.86 6.90
C TYR A 131 -17.60 -15.53 6.00
N TRP A 132 -17.21 -15.94 4.79
CA TRP A 132 -18.02 -16.72 3.85
C TRP A 132 -17.40 -18.11 3.68
#